data_AF-A0A3S7KCI2-F1
#
_entry.id   AF-A0A3S7KCI2-F1
#
_cell.length_a   1.000
_cell.length_b   1.000
_cell.length_c   1.000
_cell.angle_alpha   90.00
_cell.angle_beta   90.00
_cell.angle_gamma   90.00
#
_symmetry.space_group_name_H-M   'P 1'
#
loop_
_entity.id
_entity.type
_entity.pdbx_description
1 polymer ?
#
loop_
_entity_poly.entity_id
_entity_poly.type
_entity_poly.pdbx_seq_one_letter_code
_entity_poly.pdbx_strand_id
1 'polypeptide(L)'
;MPTTSELLHRLENCTTELEAHRGYLKAMEYCIRAIIISHPDPASLTKVWEGMVPGIFDNHLDDSALSAAAMRQGLALLTEQIEAASHPER
;
A
#
# COMPACT_ATOMS: atom_id res chain seq x y z
N MET A 1 -4.17 11.09 -35.71
CA MET A 1 -4.68 11.67 -34.44
C MET A 1 -5.85 10.82 -33.99
N PRO A 2 -5.90 10.38 -32.72
CA PRO A 2 -7.02 9.57 -32.25
C PRO A 2 -8.32 10.38 -32.33
N THR A 3 -9.43 9.69 -32.61
CA THR A 3 -10.75 10.33 -32.63
C THR A 3 -11.25 10.62 -31.22
N THR A 4 -12.20 11.53 -31.07
CA THR A 4 -12.83 11.82 -29.77
C THR A 4 -13.43 10.54 -29.15
N SER A 5 -14.02 9.66 -29.96
CA SER A 5 -14.59 8.40 -29.48
C SER A 5 -13.50 7.44 -28.96
N GLU A 6 -12.35 7.38 -29.62
CA GLU A 6 -11.22 6.57 -29.15
C GLU A 6 -10.64 7.10 -27.84
N LEU A 7 -10.57 8.42 -27.68
CA LEU A 7 -10.12 9.04 -26.43
C LEU A 7 -11.09 8.77 -25.28
N LEU A 8 -12.40 8.85 -25.51
CA LEU A 8 -13.43 8.54 -24.51
C LEU A 8 -13.36 7.08 -24.08
N HIS A 9 -13.24 6.15 -25.03
CA HIS A 9 -13.12 4.73 -24.72
C HIS A 9 -11.87 4.41 -23.90
N ARG A 10 -10.72 5.02 -24.24
CA ARG A 10 -9.48 4.86 -23.46
C ARG A 10 -9.61 5.43 -22.04
N LEU A 11 -10.30 6.56 -21.88
CA LEU A 11 -10.55 7.15 -20.57
C LEU A 11 -11.46 6.26 -19.71
N GLU A 12 -12.50 5.69 -20.31
CA GLU A 12 -13.40 4.76 -19.64
C GLU A 12 -12.64 3.52 -19.14
N ASN A 13 -11.84 2.88 -20.02
CA ASN A 13 -11.02 1.74 -19.63
C ASN A 13 -10.03 2.07 -18.51
N CYS A 14 -9.34 3.22 -18.59
CA CYS A 14 -8.44 3.69 -17.53
C CYS A 14 -9.18 3.89 -16.21
N THR A 15 -10.40 4.46 -16.25
CA THR A 15 -11.23 4.66 -15.05
C THR A 15 -11.66 3.31 -14.46
N THR A 16 -12.08 2.35 -15.28
CA THR A 16 -12.45 1.02 -14.83
C THR A 16 -11.27 0.28 -14.19
N GLU A 17 -10.09 0.32 -14.80
CA GLU A 17 -8.88 -0.29 -14.25
C GLU A 17 -8.47 0.34 -12.92
N LEU A 18 -8.53 1.68 -12.81
CA LEU A 18 -8.23 2.40 -11.58
C LEU A 18 -9.17 2.00 -10.42
N GLU A 19 -10.47 1.90 -10.69
CA GLU A 19 -11.46 1.47 -9.68
C GLU A 19 -11.25 0.01 -9.26
N ALA A 20 -10.93 -0.88 -10.22
CA ALA A 20 -10.59 -2.26 -9.91
C ALA A 20 -9.34 -2.36 -9.02
N HIS A 21 -8.26 -1.64 -9.37
CA HIS A 21 -7.05 -1.60 -8.56
C HIS A 21 -7.28 -1.01 -7.17
N ARG A 22 -8.09 0.04 -7.05
CA ARG A 22 -8.52 0.58 -5.74
C ARG A 22 -9.20 -0.51 -4.90
N GLY A 23 -10.10 -1.29 -5.49
CA GLY A 23 -10.76 -2.42 -4.82
C GLY A 23 -9.77 -3.49 -4.35
N TYR A 24 -8.86 -3.92 -5.22
CA TYR A 24 -7.83 -4.92 -4.89
C TYR A 24 -6.88 -4.44 -3.80
N LEU A 25 -6.41 -3.20 -3.87
CA LEU A 25 -5.56 -2.61 -2.83
C LEU A 25 -6.27 -2.56 -1.48
N LYS A 26 -7.56 -2.23 -1.46
CA LYS A 26 -8.32 -2.21 -0.21
C LYS A 26 -8.51 -3.60 0.39
N ALA A 27 -8.73 -4.62 -0.45
CA ALA A 27 -8.82 -6.00 0.02
C ALA A 27 -7.47 -6.49 0.59
N MET A 28 -6.35 -6.18 -0.09
CA MET A 28 -5.01 -6.48 0.41
C MET A 28 -4.72 -5.76 1.73
N GLU A 29 -5.10 -4.50 1.86
CA GLU A 29 -4.95 -3.72 3.10
C GLU A 29 -5.66 -4.41 4.28
N TYR A 30 -6.92 -4.85 4.11
CA TYR A 30 -7.64 -5.56 5.17
C TYR A 30 -7.05 -6.93 5.49
N CYS A 31 -6.52 -7.65 4.50
CA CYS A 31 -5.81 -8.90 4.72
C CYS A 31 -4.55 -8.68 5.57
N ILE A 32 -3.74 -7.66 5.24
CA ILE A 32 -2.54 -7.29 6.00
C ILE A 32 -2.92 -6.88 7.43
N ARG A 33 -3.96 -6.06 7.60
CA ARG A 33 -4.49 -5.69 8.93
C ARG A 33 -4.87 -6.92 9.75
N ALA A 34 -5.55 -7.89 9.14
CA ALA A 34 -5.92 -9.13 9.83
C ALA A 34 -4.68 -9.92 10.26
N ILE A 35 -3.64 -9.99 9.44
CA ILE A 35 -2.35 -10.64 9.77
C ILE A 35 -1.68 -9.91 10.93
N ILE A 36 -1.58 -8.58 10.89
CA ILE A 36 -0.96 -7.78 11.95
C ILE A 36 -1.65 -8.01 13.29
N ILE A 37 -2.99 -7.91 13.32
CA ILE A 37 -3.78 -8.02 14.56
C ILE A 37 -3.74 -9.44 15.14
N SER A 38 -3.61 -10.46 14.29
CA SER A 38 -3.60 -11.86 14.73
C SER A 38 -2.19 -12.45 14.89
N HIS A 39 -1.14 -11.65 14.71
CA HIS A 39 0.23 -12.15 14.74
C HIS A 39 0.59 -12.70 16.14
N PRO A 40 1.10 -13.93 16.27
CA PRO A 40 1.35 -14.56 17.57
C PRO A 40 2.51 -13.94 18.34
N ASP A 41 3.40 -13.20 17.66
CA ASP A 41 4.53 -12.49 18.25
C ASP A 41 4.65 -11.07 17.63
N PRO A 42 3.87 -10.09 18.11
CA PRO A 42 3.86 -8.74 17.55
C PRO A 42 5.23 -8.05 17.63
N ALA A 43 6.06 -8.35 18.64
CA ALA A 43 7.37 -7.74 18.79
C ALA A 43 8.35 -8.20 17.70
N SER A 44 8.33 -9.48 17.36
CA SER A 44 9.12 -10.01 16.24
C SER A 44 8.66 -9.43 14.90
N LEU A 45 7.34 -9.25 14.70
CA LEU A 45 6.80 -8.59 13.52
C LEU A 45 7.34 -7.15 13.37
N THR A 46 7.33 -6.36 14.45
CA THR A 46 7.90 -5.00 14.46
C THR A 46 9.36 -5.01 14.05
N LYS A 47 10.17 -5.91 14.63
CA LYS A 47 11.60 -6.00 14.31
C LYS A 47 11.87 -6.36 12.85
N VAL A 48 11.09 -7.29 12.28
CA VAL A 48 11.20 -7.65 10.86
C VAL A 48 10.80 -6.47 9.98
N TRP A 49 9.71 -5.79 10.33
CA TRP A 49 9.23 -4.60 9.61
C TRP A 49 10.29 -3.49 9.56
N GLU A 50 10.87 -3.12 10.71
CA GLU A 50 11.95 -2.12 10.80
C GLU A 50 13.13 -2.45 9.90
N GLY A 51 13.50 -3.74 9.80
CA GLY A 51 14.58 -4.19 8.91
C GLY A 51 14.25 -4.13 7.42
N MET A 52 12.97 -4.24 7.05
CA MET A 52 12.52 -4.25 5.65
C MET A 52 12.33 -2.85 5.07
N VAL A 53 11.78 -1.91 5.85
CA VAL A 53 11.34 -0.57 5.39
C VAL A 53 12.43 0.19 4.60
N PRO A 54 13.71 0.23 5.02
CA PRO A 54 14.75 0.92 4.26
C PRO A 54 14.93 0.32 2.86
N GLY A 55 15.01 -1.01 2.76
CA GLY A 55 15.17 -1.71 1.47
C GLY A 55 13.97 -1.52 0.53
N ILE A 56 12.78 -1.27 1.08
CA ILE A 56 11.60 -0.95 0.26
C ILE A 56 11.77 0.43 -0.39
N PHE A 57 12.27 1.42 0.35
CA PHE A 57 12.52 2.75 -0.19
C PHE A 57 13.65 2.77 -1.21
N ASP A 58 14.73 2.04 -0.95
CA ASP A 58 15.90 2.01 -1.83
C ASP A 58 15.61 1.38 -3.21
N ASN A 59 14.64 0.46 -3.30
CA ASN A 59 14.39 -0.30 -4.52
C ASN A 59 13.18 0.15 -5.35
N HIS A 60 12.27 0.97 -4.80
CA HIS A 60 10.95 1.19 -5.39
C HIS A 60 10.49 2.66 -5.47
N LEU A 61 11.36 3.62 -5.17
CA LEU A 61 11.00 5.06 -5.21
C LEU A 61 11.23 5.76 -6.57
N ASP A 62 11.69 5.05 -7.60
CA ASP A 62 12.16 5.65 -8.85
C ASP A 62 11.08 5.88 -9.92
N ASP A 63 9.85 5.38 -9.74
CA ASP A 63 8.84 5.41 -10.81
C ASP A 63 8.25 6.80 -11.09
N SER A 64 7.66 7.44 -10.07
CA SER A 64 7.12 8.80 -10.17
C SER A 64 6.98 9.43 -8.79
N ALA A 65 7.04 10.76 -8.71
CA ALA A 65 6.88 11.48 -7.45
C ALA A 65 5.55 11.17 -6.74
N LEU A 66 4.47 10.97 -7.51
CA LEU A 66 3.17 10.60 -6.96
C LEU A 66 3.16 9.17 -6.41
N SER A 67 3.69 8.20 -7.16
CA SER A 67 3.80 6.80 -6.72
C SER A 67 4.65 6.70 -5.44
N ALA A 68 5.81 7.36 -5.43
CA ALA A 68 6.70 7.46 -4.29
C ALA A 68 6.00 8.06 -3.05
N ALA A 69 5.22 9.13 -3.22
CA ALA A 69 4.47 9.74 -2.13
C ALA A 69 3.36 8.82 -1.58
N ALA A 70 2.58 8.19 -2.47
CA ALA A 70 1.54 7.25 -2.09
C ALA A 70 2.11 6.02 -1.35
N MET A 71 3.26 5.51 -1.82
CA MET A 71 3.96 4.40 -1.19
C MET A 71 4.48 4.76 0.20
N ARG A 72 5.10 5.94 0.37
CA ARG A 72 5.50 6.46 1.70
C ARG A 72 4.32 6.54 2.65
N GLN A 73 3.18 7.06 2.20
CA GLN A 73 1.98 7.17 3.01
C GLN A 73 1.44 5.79 3.43
N GLY A 74 1.42 4.82 2.50
CA GLY A 74 1.03 3.44 2.80
C GLY A 74 1.94 2.78 3.84
N LEU A 75 3.26 2.94 3.69
CA LEU A 75 4.25 2.41 4.63
C LEU A 75 4.15 3.05 6.01
N ALA A 76 3.88 4.36 6.09
CA ALA A 76 3.64 5.03 7.36
C ALA A 76 2.43 4.44 8.10
N LEU A 77 1.30 4.25 7.40
CA LEU A 77 0.10 3.64 7.97
C LEU A 77 0.35 2.21 8.48
N LEU A 78 1.11 1.41 7.74
CA LEU A 78 1.45 0.04 8.15
C LEU A 78 2.38 0.04 9.38
N THR A 79 3.33 0.97 9.42
CA THR A 79 4.23 1.15 10.57
C THR A 79 3.43 1.46 11.84
N GLU A 80 2.51 2.42 11.78
CA GLU A 80 1.63 2.77 12.91
C GLU A 80 0.82 1.56 13.40
N GLN A 81 0.29 0.74 12.48
CA GLN A 81 -0.51 -0.44 12.84
C GLN A 81 0.33 -1.55 13.48
N ILE A 82 1.53 -1.79 12.97
CA ILE A 82 2.46 -2.79 13.52
C ILE A 82 2.94 -2.37 14.91
N GLU A 83 3.30 -1.10 15.08
CA GLU A 83 3.69 -0.54 16.38
C GLU A 83 2.55 -0.63 17.40
N ALA A 84 1.32 -0.27 17.00
CA ALA A 84 0.14 -0.39 17.87
C ALA A 84 -0.14 -1.84 18.29
N ALA A 85 0.00 -2.80 17.37
CA ALA A 85 -0.17 -4.23 17.69
C ALA A 85 0.88 -4.73 18.71
N SER A 86 2.09 -4.18 18.69
CA SER A 86 3.15 -4.50 19.67
C SER A 86 2.98 -3.84 21.03
N HIS A 87 2.13 -2.81 21.14
CA HIS A 87 1.87 -2.06 22.37
C HIS A 87 0.35 -1.82 22.57
N PRO A 88 -0.45 -2.87 22.81
CA PRO A 88 -1.91 -2.78 22.82
C PRO A 88 -2.51 -1.93 23.97
N GLU A 89 -1.69 -1.47 24.92
CA GLU A 89 -2.11 -0.62 26.06
C GLU A 89 -1.94 0.89 25.82
N ARG A 90 -1.57 1.33 24.61
CA ARG A 90 -1.55 2.74 24.20
C ARG A 90 -2.83 3.16 23.47
#